data_AF-A0A452Y2L7-F1
#
_entry.id   AF-A0A452Y2L7-F1
#
_cell.length_a   1.000
_cell.length_b   1.000
_cell.length_c   1.000
_cell.angle_alpha   90.00
_cell.angle_beta   90.00
_cell.angle_gamma   90.00
#
_symmetry.space_group_name_H-M   'P 1'
#
loop_
_entity.id
_entity.type
_entity.pdbx_description
1 polymer ?
#
loop_
_entity_poly.entity_id
_entity_poly.type
_entity_poly.pdbx_seq_one_letter_code
_entity_poly.pdbx_strand_id
1 'polypeptide(L)'
;VFSANGLSKYYIHQIACYLPSRADVLPNDISAKQPGYACVLANVLEAATWILSEPKFASDRAADIIAVSTSLLDALPTITSATETVFLYGLCTGADDDDDMAMDVDVKDELDIDLQKQIMAAFDSNTKLLEHLVNALFTGTLSTNYSDPSGPSDAEVEAVGSICAFLHVMFSTLPLDVTMTALAYRTDIVPALWNFIKRCHENQRWPYFSKYISPLPVDAPGWLLPVSVFCPIYKYMLKIVDNEEFYEQEKPLSLKDLKALVLILKQALWQLLWIIPSHTSPSQKALPNPLGLKKMSIDSLKSQARIGLSELLTQLQDWNSRLPFTAESDFYSQEATSENFVSQAILGNTRASEIIKLAPFLAPFTIRVKIFTSQLANSKQSTASHSALTRHRFKIRRSRLLEDAFDQLSLLSEEDLKGPIRVSFVNEHGVEEAGIDGGGIFKDFMENITRAAFDVQYGLFK
;
A
#
# COMPACT_ATOMS: atom_id res chain seq x y z
N VAL A 1 -15.63 -37.47 -12.06
CA VAL A 1 -16.40 -38.33 -11.12
C VAL A 1 -17.02 -37.51 -9.99
N PHE A 2 -16.26 -36.71 -9.23
CA PHE A 2 -16.81 -35.87 -8.14
C PHE A 2 -17.75 -34.75 -8.62
N SER A 3 -17.44 -34.08 -9.74
CA SER A 3 -18.28 -33.00 -10.28
C SER A 3 -19.59 -33.49 -10.91
N ALA A 4 -19.62 -34.71 -11.46
CA ALA A 4 -20.76 -35.24 -12.20
C ALA A 4 -21.96 -35.63 -11.31
N ASN A 5 -21.73 -35.88 -10.01
CA ASN A 5 -22.75 -36.35 -9.07
C ASN A 5 -23.14 -35.29 -8.01
N GLY A 6 -22.69 -34.04 -8.15
CA GLY A 6 -22.94 -32.97 -7.16
C GLY A 6 -22.24 -33.18 -5.80
N LEU A 7 -21.36 -34.18 -5.70
CA LEU A 7 -20.66 -34.55 -4.46
C LEU A 7 -19.65 -33.48 -4.04
N SER A 8 -19.04 -32.78 -4.98
CA SER A 8 -18.11 -31.66 -4.69
C SER A 8 -18.78 -30.58 -3.83
N LYS A 9 -20.06 -30.27 -4.09
CA LYS A 9 -20.85 -29.30 -3.33
C LYS A 9 -21.04 -29.75 -1.88
N TYR A 10 -21.40 -31.02 -1.68
CA TYR A 10 -21.58 -31.60 -0.35
C TYR A 10 -20.29 -31.56 0.47
N TYR A 11 -19.17 -31.97 -0.13
CA TYR A 11 -17.90 -32.01 0.60
C TYR A 11 -17.35 -30.63 0.93
N ILE A 12 -17.46 -29.63 0.04
CA ILE A 12 -17.02 -28.25 0.35
C ILE A 12 -17.82 -27.68 1.51
N HIS A 13 -19.15 -27.89 1.54
CA HIS A 13 -19.98 -27.45 2.66
C HIS A 13 -19.59 -28.14 3.98
N GLN A 14 -19.33 -29.45 3.96
CA GLN A 14 -18.85 -30.17 5.15
C GLN A 14 -17.50 -29.61 5.62
N ILE A 15 -16.57 -29.34 4.71
CA ILE A 15 -15.28 -28.72 5.05
C ILE A 15 -15.52 -27.34 5.70
N ALA A 16 -16.39 -26.50 5.12
CA ALA A 16 -16.72 -25.18 5.68
C ALA A 16 -17.28 -25.27 7.10
N CYS A 17 -18.12 -26.28 7.39
CA CYS A 17 -18.66 -26.49 8.74
C CYS A 17 -17.61 -26.98 9.76
N TYR A 18 -16.66 -27.83 9.36
CA TYR A 18 -15.73 -28.47 10.29
C TYR A 18 -14.38 -27.77 10.43
N LEU A 19 -13.87 -27.11 9.38
CA LEU A 19 -12.56 -26.47 9.38
C LEU A 19 -12.37 -25.45 10.54
N PRO A 20 -13.38 -24.65 10.94
CA PRO A 20 -13.25 -23.73 12.08
C PRO A 20 -13.10 -24.41 13.45
N SER A 21 -13.34 -25.72 13.56
CA SER A 21 -13.46 -26.43 14.85
C SER A 21 -12.71 -27.77 14.95
N ARG A 22 -12.26 -28.36 13.83
CA ARG A 22 -11.69 -29.72 13.79
C ARG A 22 -10.56 -29.88 12.76
N ALA A 23 -9.33 -29.77 13.27
CA ALA A 23 -8.08 -29.92 12.54
C ALA A 23 -7.84 -31.31 11.96
N ASP A 24 -8.33 -32.32 12.68
CA ASP A 24 -8.19 -33.75 12.48
C ASP A 24 -8.92 -34.26 11.23
N VAL A 25 -9.66 -33.38 10.54
CA VAL A 25 -10.45 -33.70 9.35
C VAL A 25 -9.66 -33.45 8.06
N LEU A 26 -8.53 -32.74 8.11
CA LEU A 26 -7.68 -32.52 6.94
C LEU A 26 -6.86 -33.79 6.60
N PRO A 27 -6.58 -34.05 5.31
CA PRO A 27 -5.70 -35.15 4.91
C PRO A 27 -4.31 -34.99 5.52
N ASN A 28 -3.65 -36.11 5.82
CA ASN A 28 -2.24 -36.11 6.20
C ASN A 28 -1.38 -35.51 5.09
N ASP A 29 -0.27 -34.91 5.48
CA ASP A 29 0.71 -34.36 4.54
C ASP A 29 1.27 -35.45 3.63
N ILE A 30 1.35 -35.17 2.32
CA ILE A 30 1.96 -36.06 1.34
C ILE A 30 3.49 -35.99 1.49
N SER A 31 3.99 -34.76 1.68
CA SER A 31 5.38 -34.46 2.02
C SER A 31 5.46 -33.10 2.71
N ALA A 32 6.61 -32.74 3.29
CA ALA A 32 6.81 -31.40 3.88
C ALA A 32 6.55 -30.25 2.88
N LYS A 33 6.80 -30.46 1.59
CA LYS A 33 6.55 -29.47 0.52
C LYS A 33 5.13 -29.55 -0.07
N GLN A 34 4.37 -30.59 0.27
CA GLN A 34 2.99 -30.80 -0.17
C GLN A 34 2.11 -31.13 1.04
N PRO A 35 1.88 -30.14 1.91
CA PRO A 35 1.06 -30.34 3.08
C PRO A 35 -0.41 -30.55 2.65
N GLY A 36 -1.13 -31.39 3.39
CA GLY A 36 -2.46 -31.85 3.00
C GLY A 36 -3.45 -30.69 2.83
N TYR A 37 -3.35 -29.65 3.66
CA TYR A 37 -4.20 -28.46 3.60
C TYR A 37 -4.02 -27.66 2.29
N ALA A 38 -2.80 -27.57 1.76
CA ALA A 38 -2.49 -26.88 0.51
C ALA A 38 -3.02 -27.65 -0.70
N CYS A 39 -2.93 -28.98 -0.67
CA CYS A 39 -3.53 -29.84 -1.69
C CYS A 39 -5.07 -29.74 -1.68
N VAL A 40 -5.69 -29.67 -0.49
CA VAL A 40 -7.14 -29.43 -0.37
C VAL A 40 -7.51 -28.07 -0.95
N LEU A 41 -6.75 -27.02 -0.65
CA LEU A 41 -7.01 -25.70 -1.22
C LEU A 41 -6.99 -25.72 -2.74
N ALA A 42 -5.95 -26.29 -3.35
CA ALA A 42 -5.83 -26.37 -4.81
C ALA A 42 -7.04 -27.08 -5.44
N ASN A 43 -7.45 -28.21 -4.86
CA ASN A 43 -8.64 -28.97 -5.31
C ASN A 43 -9.95 -28.18 -5.12
N VAL A 44 -10.10 -27.46 -4.01
CA VAL A 44 -11.28 -26.63 -3.75
C VAL A 44 -11.39 -25.49 -4.76
N LEU A 45 -10.28 -24.81 -5.07
CA LEU A 45 -10.25 -23.70 -6.03
C LEU A 45 -10.56 -24.18 -7.47
N GLU A 46 -10.02 -25.33 -7.86
CA GLU A 46 -10.32 -25.95 -9.16
C GLU A 46 -11.81 -26.33 -9.26
N ALA A 47 -12.35 -26.97 -8.22
CA ALA A 47 -13.77 -27.32 -8.16
C ALA A 47 -14.69 -26.09 -8.13
N ALA A 48 -14.28 -25.01 -7.44
CA ALA A 48 -15.03 -23.78 -7.31
C ALA A 48 -15.31 -23.14 -8.67
N THR A 49 -14.32 -23.14 -9.57
CA THR A 49 -14.47 -22.58 -10.93
C THR A 49 -15.62 -23.25 -11.69
N TRP A 50 -15.77 -24.57 -11.55
CA TRP A 50 -16.87 -25.33 -12.14
C TRP A 50 -18.19 -25.11 -11.40
N ILE A 51 -18.20 -25.18 -10.07
CA ILE A 51 -19.41 -25.06 -9.24
C ILE A 51 -20.09 -23.71 -9.45
N LEU A 52 -19.30 -22.64 -9.50
CA LEU A 52 -19.82 -21.27 -9.62
C LEU A 52 -20.24 -20.89 -11.04
N SER A 53 -19.90 -21.71 -12.04
CA SER A 53 -20.41 -21.53 -13.41
C SER A 53 -21.91 -21.88 -13.54
N GLU A 54 -22.50 -22.56 -12.55
CA GLU A 54 -23.93 -22.90 -12.54
C GLU A 54 -24.78 -21.84 -11.81
N PRO A 55 -25.64 -21.08 -12.51
CA PRO A 55 -26.33 -19.91 -11.93
C PRO A 55 -27.36 -20.23 -10.84
N LYS A 56 -27.82 -21.49 -10.72
CA LYS A 56 -28.87 -21.89 -9.77
C LYS A 56 -28.40 -22.00 -8.31
N PHE A 57 -27.09 -21.95 -8.04
CA PHE A 57 -26.52 -22.32 -6.74
C PHE A 57 -25.46 -21.34 -6.22
N ALA A 58 -25.43 -20.10 -6.73
CA ALA A 58 -24.28 -19.23 -6.61
C ALA A 58 -24.03 -18.69 -5.17
N SER A 59 -25.03 -18.14 -4.47
CA SER A 59 -24.79 -17.37 -3.23
C SER A 59 -24.30 -18.20 -2.04
N ASP A 60 -25.06 -19.23 -1.63
CA ASP A 60 -24.74 -20.03 -0.44
C ASP A 60 -23.46 -20.84 -0.62
N ARG A 61 -23.14 -21.20 -1.87
CA ARG A 61 -21.94 -21.97 -2.21
C ARG A 61 -20.70 -21.10 -2.34
N ALA A 62 -20.85 -19.86 -2.80
CA ALA A 62 -19.76 -18.90 -2.78
C ALA A 62 -19.29 -18.62 -1.36
N ALA A 63 -20.21 -18.51 -0.39
CA ALA A 63 -19.87 -18.32 1.02
C ALA A 63 -19.06 -19.50 1.59
N ASP A 64 -19.49 -20.76 1.33
CA ASP A 64 -18.77 -21.96 1.76
C ASP A 64 -17.35 -22.00 1.13
N ILE A 65 -17.25 -21.76 -0.19
CA ILE A 65 -15.96 -21.73 -0.91
C ILE A 65 -15.05 -20.66 -0.31
N ILE A 66 -15.56 -19.45 -0.11
CA ILE A 66 -14.81 -18.34 0.48
C ILE A 66 -14.33 -18.69 1.88
N ALA A 67 -15.17 -19.25 2.74
CA ALA A 67 -14.80 -19.59 4.11
C ALA A 67 -13.66 -20.62 4.16
N VAL A 68 -13.76 -21.68 3.33
CA VAL A 68 -12.72 -22.72 3.23
C VAL A 68 -11.44 -22.15 2.65
N SER A 69 -11.52 -21.45 1.52
CA SER A 69 -10.35 -20.89 0.84
C SER A 69 -9.65 -19.82 1.69
N THR A 70 -10.38 -18.94 2.37
CA THR A 70 -9.81 -17.94 3.29
C THR A 70 -8.99 -18.63 4.38
N SER A 71 -9.57 -19.65 5.02
CA SER A 71 -8.91 -20.36 6.11
C SER A 71 -7.65 -21.08 5.63
N LEU A 72 -7.73 -21.81 4.51
CA LEU A 72 -6.58 -22.55 3.99
C LEU A 72 -5.50 -21.65 3.39
N LEU A 73 -5.85 -20.50 2.81
CA LEU A 73 -4.88 -19.49 2.34
C LEU A 73 -4.14 -18.82 3.50
N ASP A 74 -4.78 -18.60 4.64
CA ASP A 74 -4.17 -17.97 5.83
C ASP A 74 -3.13 -18.91 6.51
N ALA A 75 -3.21 -20.21 6.26
CA ALA A 75 -2.20 -21.19 6.67
C ALA A 75 -0.98 -21.26 5.74
N LEU A 76 -1.09 -20.78 4.50
CA LEU A 76 0.00 -20.89 3.52
C LEU A 76 1.12 -19.88 3.81
N PRO A 77 2.39 -20.24 3.55
CA PRO A 77 3.45 -19.25 3.46
C PRO A 77 3.18 -18.31 2.27
N THR A 78 3.65 -17.06 2.37
CA THR A 78 3.56 -16.09 1.26
C THR A 78 4.30 -16.64 0.04
N ILE A 79 3.58 -16.73 -1.09
CA ILE A 79 4.11 -17.16 -2.37
C ILE A 79 4.64 -15.91 -3.07
N THR A 80 5.96 -15.74 -3.11
CA THR A 80 6.60 -14.59 -3.77
C THR A 80 6.80 -14.87 -5.26
N SER A 81 6.52 -13.89 -6.11
CA SER A 81 6.98 -13.94 -7.51
C SER A 81 8.50 -13.73 -7.56
N ALA A 82 9.18 -14.28 -8.58
CA ALA A 82 10.62 -14.09 -8.78
C ALA A 82 11.02 -12.59 -8.90
N THR A 83 10.07 -11.72 -9.26
CA THR A 83 10.26 -10.27 -9.41
C THR A 83 10.13 -9.52 -8.07
N GLU A 84 9.27 -9.99 -7.16
CA GLU A 84 9.08 -9.40 -5.83
C GLU A 84 10.26 -9.68 -4.91
N THR A 85 10.93 -10.83 -5.04
CA THR A 85 12.17 -11.13 -4.30
C THR A 85 13.22 -10.05 -4.54
N VAL A 86 13.38 -9.55 -5.77
CA VAL A 86 14.33 -8.47 -6.08
C VAL A 86 13.91 -7.12 -5.48
N PHE A 87 12.60 -6.83 -5.47
CA PHE A 87 12.07 -5.57 -4.97
C PHE A 87 12.10 -5.47 -3.44
N LEU A 88 11.81 -6.57 -2.73
CA LEU A 88 11.91 -6.64 -1.27
C LEU A 88 13.36 -6.51 -0.79
N TYR A 89 14.32 -7.12 -1.51
CA TYR A 89 15.74 -6.92 -1.26
C TYR A 89 16.17 -5.46 -1.50
N GLY A 90 15.60 -4.78 -2.50
CA GLY A 90 15.91 -3.38 -2.81
C GLY A 90 15.30 -2.34 -1.84
N LEU A 91 14.21 -2.66 -1.15
CA LEU A 91 13.62 -1.80 -0.11
C LEU A 91 14.32 -1.95 1.25
N CYS A 92 14.89 -3.13 1.53
CA CYS A 92 15.55 -3.41 2.81
C CYS A 92 17.00 -2.93 2.87
N THR A 93 17.63 -2.59 1.74
CA THR A 93 19.03 -2.11 1.68
C THR A 93 19.15 -0.58 1.58
N GLY A 94 18.05 0.16 1.71
CA GLY A 94 18.01 1.62 1.59
C GLY A 94 18.21 2.40 2.90
N ALA A 95 18.83 1.82 3.92
CA ALA A 95 19.21 2.51 5.15
C ALA A 95 20.62 2.08 5.56
N ASP A 96 21.54 3.03 5.47
CA ASP A 96 22.91 3.13 5.99
C ASP A 96 23.61 1.88 6.56
N ASP A 97 24.84 1.69 6.07
CA ASP A 97 25.83 0.64 6.30
C ASP A 97 26.18 0.30 7.77
N ASP A 98 26.85 -0.85 7.87
CA ASP A 98 27.68 -1.36 8.98
C ASP A 98 26.97 -2.06 10.14
N ASP A 99 26.54 -3.31 9.90
CA ASP A 99 26.91 -4.42 10.80
C ASP A 99 26.81 -5.76 10.06
N ASP A 100 27.98 -6.36 9.85
CA ASP A 100 28.19 -7.66 9.21
C ASP A 100 27.74 -8.77 10.18
N MET A 101 26.43 -8.93 10.34
CA MET A 101 25.83 -10.09 11.00
C MET A 101 25.12 -10.91 9.92
N ALA A 102 25.79 -11.98 9.49
CA ALA A 102 25.19 -13.05 8.73
C ALA A 102 23.95 -13.57 9.50
N MET A 103 22.78 -13.06 9.15
CA MET A 103 21.51 -13.64 9.57
C MET A 103 21.42 -15.00 8.89
N ASP A 104 21.40 -16.06 9.69
CA ASP A 104 20.97 -17.38 9.24
C ASP A 104 19.66 -17.22 8.48
N VAL A 105 19.73 -17.36 7.15
CA VAL A 105 18.55 -17.40 6.29
C VAL A 105 17.86 -18.71 6.59
N ASP A 106 16.92 -18.67 7.53
CA ASP A 106 15.97 -19.75 7.76
C ASP A 106 15.36 -20.09 6.39
N VAL A 107 15.70 -21.27 5.87
CA VAL A 107 15.17 -21.78 4.61
C VAL A 107 13.68 -21.89 4.81
N LYS A 108 12.92 -20.89 4.33
CA LYS A 108 11.46 -20.91 4.37
C LYS A 108 10.99 -22.26 3.84
N ASP A 109 10.04 -22.88 4.54
CA ASP A 109 9.34 -24.09 4.10
C ASP A 109 8.68 -23.83 2.73
N GLU A 110 9.45 -24.02 1.65
CA GLU A 110 9.02 -23.74 0.29
C GLU A 110 8.05 -24.82 -0.16
N LEU A 111 6.81 -24.39 -0.39
CA LEU A 111 5.77 -25.19 -1.03
C LEU A 111 6.25 -25.67 -2.40
N ASP A 112 5.88 -26.89 -2.79
CA ASP A 112 6.19 -27.44 -4.10
C ASP A 112 5.78 -26.51 -5.25
N ILE A 113 6.66 -26.34 -6.25
CA ILE A 113 6.49 -25.34 -7.33
C ILE A 113 5.24 -25.62 -8.17
N ASP A 114 4.92 -26.89 -8.41
CA ASP A 114 3.75 -27.25 -9.21
C ASP A 114 2.46 -27.01 -8.43
N LEU A 115 2.48 -27.24 -7.12
CA LEU A 115 1.37 -26.88 -6.23
C LEU A 115 1.17 -25.35 -6.14
N GLN A 116 2.24 -24.58 -6.05
CA GLN A 116 2.17 -23.11 -6.10
C GLN A 116 1.53 -22.64 -7.42
N LYS A 117 1.98 -23.17 -8.55
CA LYS A 117 1.42 -22.84 -9.87
C LYS A 117 -0.05 -23.23 -9.97
N GLN A 118 -0.45 -24.38 -9.45
CA GLN A 118 -1.85 -24.82 -9.47
C GLN A 118 -2.75 -23.85 -8.69
N ILE A 119 -2.32 -23.42 -7.49
CA ILE A 119 -3.06 -22.44 -6.68
C ILE A 119 -3.13 -21.10 -7.41
N MET A 120 -2.01 -20.60 -7.93
CA MET A 120 -1.95 -19.32 -8.65
C MET A 120 -2.81 -19.33 -9.92
N ALA A 121 -2.82 -20.42 -10.67
CA ALA A 121 -3.60 -20.56 -11.90
C ALA A 121 -5.12 -20.42 -11.66
N ALA A 122 -5.61 -20.79 -10.48
CA ALA A 122 -7.01 -20.62 -10.12
C ALA A 122 -7.45 -19.16 -9.95
N PHE A 123 -6.48 -18.24 -9.84
CA PHE A 123 -6.69 -16.80 -9.65
C PHE A 123 -6.23 -15.94 -10.83
N ASP A 124 -5.64 -16.57 -11.85
CA ASP A 124 -5.27 -15.88 -13.08
C ASP A 124 -6.50 -15.19 -13.70
N SER A 125 -6.27 -14.08 -14.38
CA SER A 125 -7.29 -13.37 -15.15
C SER A 125 -8.09 -14.27 -16.10
N ASN A 126 -7.54 -15.38 -16.56
CA ASN A 126 -8.24 -16.34 -17.42
C ASN A 126 -9.23 -17.22 -16.66
N THR A 127 -9.03 -17.45 -15.37
CA THR A 127 -9.94 -18.20 -14.52
C THR A 127 -10.99 -17.23 -13.95
N LYS A 128 -12.24 -17.38 -14.40
CA LYS A 128 -13.39 -16.56 -13.99
C LYS A 128 -13.80 -16.75 -12.52
N LEU A 129 -12.93 -17.31 -11.67
CA LEU A 129 -13.23 -17.63 -10.28
C LEU A 129 -13.59 -16.37 -9.50
N LEU A 130 -12.75 -15.34 -9.55
CA LEU A 130 -12.98 -14.08 -8.83
C LEU A 130 -14.24 -13.36 -9.34
N GLU A 131 -14.44 -13.33 -10.67
CA GLU A 131 -15.66 -12.82 -11.29
C GLU A 131 -16.91 -13.57 -10.80
N HIS A 132 -16.90 -14.90 -10.81
CA HIS A 132 -18.03 -15.68 -10.34
C HIS A 132 -18.27 -15.53 -8.83
N LEU A 133 -17.23 -15.45 -8.01
CA LEU A 133 -17.35 -15.24 -6.56
C LEU A 133 -17.96 -13.88 -6.23
N VAL A 134 -17.44 -12.82 -6.86
CA VAL A 134 -17.95 -11.45 -6.70
C VAL A 134 -19.40 -11.37 -7.18
N ASN A 135 -19.69 -11.92 -8.37
CA ASN A 135 -21.05 -11.94 -8.90
C ASN A 135 -22.00 -12.73 -8.00
N ALA A 136 -21.60 -13.91 -7.53
CA ALA A 136 -22.42 -14.77 -6.66
C ALA A 136 -22.77 -14.12 -5.32
N LEU A 137 -21.84 -13.36 -4.74
CA LEU A 137 -22.07 -12.67 -3.48
C LEU A 137 -22.87 -11.39 -3.63
N PHE A 138 -22.80 -10.72 -4.79
CA PHE A 138 -23.45 -9.44 -5.02
C PHE A 138 -24.72 -9.50 -5.89
N THR A 139 -25.05 -10.67 -6.48
CA THR A 139 -26.34 -10.87 -7.15
C THR A 139 -27.48 -10.86 -6.14
N GLY A 140 -28.21 -9.75 -6.08
CA GLY A 140 -29.43 -9.60 -5.27
C GLY A 140 -29.23 -9.06 -3.85
N THR A 141 -27.99 -8.90 -3.38
CA THR A 141 -27.62 -8.36 -2.05
C THR A 141 -27.13 -6.92 -2.11
N LEU A 142 -26.46 -6.51 -3.20
CA LEU A 142 -26.06 -5.14 -3.43
C LEU A 142 -26.88 -4.54 -4.57
N SER A 143 -27.77 -3.62 -4.23
CA SER A 143 -28.29 -2.69 -5.23
C SER A 143 -27.12 -1.80 -5.65
N THR A 144 -26.54 -2.07 -6.82
CA THR A 144 -25.54 -1.19 -7.45
C THR A 144 -26.12 0.21 -7.73
N ASN A 145 -27.45 0.34 -7.70
CA ASN A 145 -28.16 1.61 -7.70
C ASN A 145 -28.35 2.11 -6.26
N TYR A 146 -27.81 3.30 -5.98
CA TYR A 146 -27.95 4.10 -4.76
C TYR A 146 -29.43 4.51 -4.52
N SER A 147 -30.31 3.53 -4.28
CA SER A 147 -31.77 3.74 -4.23
C SER A 147 -32.33 3.68 -2.81
N ASP A 148 -31.54 3.20 -1.84
CA ASP A 148 -31.96 3.13 -0.45
C ASP A 148 -30.98 3.88 0.47
N PRO A 149 -31.38 5.02 1.07
CA PRO A 149 -30.57 5.74 2.06
C PRO A 149 -30.45 5.00 3.40
N SER A 150 -31.14 3.87 3.58
CA SER A 150 -30.96 3.02 4.76
C SER A 150 -29.53 2.45 4.85
N GLY A 151 -29.06 2.17 6.07
CA GLY A 151 -27.77 1.52 6.28
C GLY A 151 -27.70 0.10 5.67
N PRO A 152 -26.49 -0.49 5.54
CA PRO A 152 -26.34 -1.80 4.92
C PRO A 152 -27.10 -2.89 5.68
N SER A 153 -27.69 -3.84 4.93
CA SER A 153 -28.43 -4.97 5.52
C SER A 153 -27.49 -6.00 6.14
N ASP A 154 -27.96 -6.83 7.07
CA ASP A 154 -27.11 -7.87 7.68
C ASP A 154 -26.55 -8.87 6.64
N ALA A 155 -27.31 -9.18 5.59
CA ALA A 155 -26.87 -10.04 4.49
C ALA A 155 -25.77 -9.37 3.65
N GLU A 156 -25.89 -8.08 3.39
CA GLU A 156 -24.86 -7.27 2.73
C GLU A 156 -23.57 -7.19 3.57
N VAL A 157 -23.71 -6.96 4.88
CA VAL A 157 -22.57 -6.95 5.81
C VAL A 157 -21.84 -8.30 5.80
N GLU A 158 -22.56 -9.42 5.81
CA GLU A 158 -21.96 -10.75 5.75
C GLU A 158 -21.24 -11.01 4.41
N ALA A 159 -21.85 -10.60 3.30
CA ALA A 159 -21.26 -10.74 1.96
C ALA A 159 -19.96 -9.93 1.83
N VAL A 160 -20.00 -8.64 2.21
CA VAL A 160 -18.82 -7.76 2.21
C VAL A 160 -17.75 -8.27 3.17
N GLY A 161 -18.13 -8.71 4.37
CA GLY A 161 -17.21 -9.28 5.34
C GLY A 161 -16.49 -10.52 4.82
N SER A 162 -17.24 -11.43 4.21
CA SER A 162 -16.70 -12.68 3.62
C SER A 162 -15.71 -12.40 2.51
N ILE A 163 -16.10 -11.59 1.50
CA ILE A 163 -15.24 -11.33 0.35
C ILE A 163 -14.02 -10.49 0.72
N CYS A 164 -14.17 -9.49 1.59
CA CYS A 164 -13.03 -8.68 2.01
C CYS A 164 -12.05 -9.50 2.85
N ALA A 165 -12.55 -10.41 3.70
CA ALA A 165 -11.66 -11.29 4.46
C ALA A 165 -10.85 -12.21 3.54
N PHE A 166 -11.53 -12.83 2.58
CA PHE A 166 -10.90 -13.66 1.56
C PHE A 166 -9.84 -12.91 0.76
N LEU A 167 -10.19 -11.75 0.21
CA LEU A 167 -9.29 -10.97 -0.62
C LEU A 167 -8.12 -10.40 0.17
N HIS A 168 -8.32 -10.02 1.44
CA HIS A 168 -7.22 -9.57 2.29
C HIS A 168 -6.19 -10.67 2.52
N VAL A 169 -6.64 -11.89 2.85
CA VAL A 169 -5.74 -13.05 2.99
C VAL A 169 -5.06 -13.34 1.65
N MET A 170 -5.83 -13.35 0.55
CA MET A 170 -5.31 -13.57 -0.80
C MET A 170 -4.21 -12.57 -1.17
N PHE A 171 -4.39 -11.27 -0.89
CA PHE A 171 -3.38 -10.23 -1.14
C PHE A 171 -2.13 -10.36 -0.26
N SER A 172 -2.26 -11.03 0.89
CA SER A 172 -1.14 -11.28 1.81
C SER A 172 -0.37 -12.56 1.46
N THR A 173 -1.01 -13.49 0.74
CA THR A 173 -0.46 -14.80 0.40
C THR A 173 0.01 -14.91 -1.05
N LEU A 174 -0.64 -14.23 -1.99
CA LEU A 174 -0.40 -14.34 -3.43
C LEU A 174 0.10 -13.03 -4.04
N PRO A 175 0.89 -13.08 -5.12
CA PRO A 175 1.31 -11.91 -5.87
C PRO A 175 0.12 -11.12 -6.44
N LEU A 176 0.15 -9.79 -6.29
CA LEU A 176 -0.97 -8.93 -6.70
C LEU A 176 -1.11 -8.81 -8.22
N ASP A 177 -0.03 -9.00 -8.98
CA ASP A 177 -0.01 -8.92 -10.44
C ASP A 177 -0.94 -9.93 -11.12
N VAL A 178 -1.10 -11.13 -10.54
CA VAL A 178 -1.97 -12.19 -11.05
C VAL A 178 -3.46 -11.86 -10.88
N THR A 179 -3.83 -11.23 -9.76
CA THR A 179 -5.23 -11.10 -9.30
C THR A 179 -5.85 -9.75 -9.62
N MET A 180 -5.06 -8.68 -9.65
CA MET A 180 -5.58 -7.31 -9.71
C MET A 180 -6.32 -7.00 -11.00
N THR A 181 -5.83 -7.46 -12.16
CA THR A 181 -6.49 -7.24 -13.45
C THR A 181 -7.91 -7.81 -13.48
N ALA A 182 -8.10 -9.00 -12.91
CA ALA A 182 -9.40 -9.66 -12.86
C ALA A 182 -10.37 -8.86 -11.97
N LEU A 183 -9.95 -8.50 -10.75
CA LEU A 183 -10.76 -7.74 -9.81
C LEU A 183 -11.13 -6.35 -10.35
N ALA A 184 -10.16 -5.65 -10.93
CA ALA A 184 -10.31 -4.29 -11.43
C ALA A 184 -11.25 -4.19 -12.64
N TYR A 185 -11.16 -5.12 -13.60
CA TYR A 185 -11.79 -4.95 -14.92
C TYR A 185 -12.81 -6.02 -15.30
N ARG A 186 -12.92 -7.11 -14.54
CA ARG A 186 -13.90 -8.16 -14.79
C ARG A 186 -14.96 -8.29 -13.70
N THR A 187 -14.91 -7.43 -12.69
CA THR A 187 -15.85 -7.48 -11.57
C THR A 187 -16.33 -6.09 -11.19
N ASP A 188 -17.52 -5.98 -10.64
CA ASP A 188 -18.06 -4.72 -10.10
C ASP A 188 -17.68 -4.49 -8.63
N ILE A 189 -16.58 -5.09 -8.16
CA ILE A 189 -16.18 -5.04 -6.74
C ILE A 189 -15.89 -3.62 -6.26
N VAL A 190 -15.29 -2.76 -7.09
CA VAL A 190 -14.96 -1.38 -6.71
C VAL A 190 -16.23 -0.54 -6.51
N PRO A 191 -17.17 -0.46 -7.48
CA PRO A 191 -18.46 0.19 -7.25
C PRO A 191 -19.25 -0.39 -6.07
N ALA A 192 -19.25 -1.72 -5.93
CA ALA A 192 -19.92 -2.43 -4.83
C ALA A 192 -19.38 -2.02 -3.45
N LEU A 193 -18.05 -2.13 -3.25
CA LEU A 193 -17.40 -1.75 -2.00
C LEU A 193 -17.48 -0.25 -1.74
N TRP A 194 -17.39 0.59 -2.77
CA TRP A 194 -17.56 2.03 -2.63
C TRP A 194 -18.95 2.39 -2.10
N ASN A 195 -20.00 1.84 -2.71
CA ASN A 195 -21.38 2.08 -2.27
C ASN A 195 -21.58 1.66 -0.80
N PHE A 196 -21.02 0.52 -0.40
CA PHE A 196 -21.05 0.04 0.99
C PHE A 196 -20.31 1.00 1.94
N ILE A 197 -19.06 1.37 1.62
CA ILE A 197 -18.21 2.28 2.40
C ILE A 197 -18.91 3.64 2.58
N LYS A 198 -19.45 4.19 1.49
CA LYS A 198 -20.17 5.46 1.47
C LYS A 198 -21.42 5.42 2.37
N ARG A 199 -22.26 4.40 2.23
CA ARG A 199 -23.47 4.23 3.08
C ARG A 199 -23.13 4.03 4.55
N CYS A 200 -22.09 3.27 4.88
CA CYS A 200 -21.61 3.12 6.26
C CYS A 200 -21.17 4.45 6.86
N HIS A 201 -20.42 5.23 6.07
CA HIS A 201 -19.94 6.54 6.47
C HIS A 201 -21.06 7.56 6.68
N GLU A 202 -21.98 7.68 5.72
CA GLU A 202 -23.12 8.62 5.77
C GLU A 202 -24.06 8.32 6.94
N ASN A 203 -24.26 7.03 7.26
CA ASN A 203 -25.07 6.61 8.41
C ASN A 203 -24.29 6.58 9.73
N GLN A 204 -22.99 6.90 9.73
CA GLN A 204 -22.09 6.81 10.89
C GLN A 204 -22.12 5.43 11.58
N ARG A 205 -22.40 4.37 10.82
CA ARG A 205 -22.60 3.02 11.33
C ARG A 205 -21.70 2.06 10.57
N TRP A 206 -20.60 1.67 11.22
CA TRP A 206 -19.67 0.68 10.68
C TRP A 206 -19.94 -0.69 11.30
N PRO A 207 -20.11 -1.74 10.49
CA PRO A 207 -20.29 -3.09 11.01
C PRO A 207 -19.01 -3.64 11.60
N TYR A 208 -19.16 -4.57 12.55
CA TYR A 208 -18.06 -5.25 13.20
C TYR A 208 -17.94 -6.68 12.67
N PHE A 209 -16.82 -6.99 11.99
CA PHE A 209 -16.58 -8.26 11.31
C PHE A 209 -16.02 -9.34 12.25
N SER A 210 -16.73 -9.64 13.34
CA SER A 210 -16.30 -10.56 14.42
C SER A 210 -15.96 -11.98 13.97
N LYS A 211 -16.63 -12.46 12.91
CA LYS A 211 -16.43 -13.80 12.35
C LYS A 211 -15.02 -13.96 11.77
N TYR A 212 -14.52 -12.93 11.09
CA TYR A 212 -13.30 -13.00 10.28
C TYR A 212 -12.08 -12.46 11.02
N ILE A 213 -12.26 -11.50 11.92
CA ILE A 213 -11.17 -10.85 12.64
C ILE A 213 -11.03 -11.50 14.04
N SER A 214 -9.79 -11.78 14.46
CA SER A 214 -9.47 -12.21 15.84
C SER A 214 -10.14 -11.28 16.87
N PRO A 215 -10.50 -11.72 18.10
CA PRO A 215 -11.21 -10.87 19.05
C PRO A 215 -10.45 -9.55 19.23
N LEU A 216 -10.98 -8.53 18.58
CA LEU A 216 -10.44 -7.19 18.58
C LEU A 216 -10.55 -6.68 20.02
N PRO A 217 -9.66 -5.77 20.46
CA PRO A 217 -10.14 -4.79 21.42
C PRO A 217 -11.41 -4.15 20.83
N VAL A 218 -12.42 -3.90 21.65
CA VAL A 218 -13.78 -3.45 21.26
C VAL A 218 -13.82 -2.23 20.32
N ASP A 219 -12.67 -1.57 20.09
CA ASP A 219 -12.52 -0.25 19.46
C ASP A 219 -11.93 -0.23 18.04
N ALA A 220 -11.51 -1.34 17.41
CA ALA A 220 -10.93 -1.18 16.06
C ALA A 220 -11.99 -0.94 14.98
N PRO A 221 -11.67 -0.07 14.00
CA PRO A 221 -12.71 0.55 13.19
C PRO A 221 -13.30 -0.41 12.16
N GLY A 222 -14.63 -0.44 12.04
CA GLY A 222 -15.30 -1.33 11.07
C GLY A 222 -15.01 -1.01 9.60
N TRP A 223 -14.45 0.17 9.29
CA TRP A 223 -13.98 0.49 7.93
C TRP A 223 -12.68 -0.22 7.54
N LEU A 224 -11.93 -0.78 8.50
CA LEU A 224 -10.57 -1.27 8.29
C LEU A 224 -10.49 -2.40 7.24
N LEU A 225 -11.39 -3.37 7.33
CA LEU A 225 -11.42 -4.53 6.43
C LEU A 225 -11.87 -4.17 5.00
N PRO A 226 -12.99 -3.43 4.78
CA PRO A 226 -13.35 -2.98 3.45
C PRO A 226 -12.28 -2.13 2.77
N VAL A 227 -11.66 -1.21 3.53
CA VAL A 227 -10.63 -0.29 3.01
C VAL A 227 -9.35 -1.04 2.65
N SER A 228 -8.94 -2.06 3.42
CA SER A 228 -7.73 -2.84 3.11
C SER A 228 -7.82 -3.60 1.77
N VAL A 229 -9.05 -3.83 1.27
CA VAL A 229 -9.30 -4.45 -0.02
C VAL A 229 -9.60 -3.43 -1.11
N PHE A 230 -10.44 -2.42 -0.81
CA PHE A 230 -10.81 -1.38 -1.76
C PHE A 230 -9.59 -0.59 -2.26
N CYS A 231 -8.72 -0.17 -1.35
CA CYS A 231 -7.57 0.69 -1.68
C CYS A 231 -6.63 0.09 -2.72
N PRO A 232 -6.09 -1.13 -2.57
CA PRO A 232 -5.16 -1.70 -3.54
C PRO A 232 -5.80 -1.93 -4.91
N ILE A 233 -7.06 -2.38 -4.96
CA ILE A 233 -7.77 -2.61 -6.23
C ILE A 233 -7.98 -1.28 -6.96
N TYR A 234 -8.46 -0.26 -6.24
CA TYR A 234 -8.75 1.02 -6.88
C TYR A 234 -7.48 1.77 -7.30
N LYS A 235 -6.41 1.72 -6.49
CA LYS A 235 -5.07 2.20 -6.86
C LYS A 235 -4.58 1.56 -8.16
N TYR A 236 -4.78 0.25 -8.31
CA TYR A 236 -4.42 -0.47 -9.52
C TYR A 236 -5.20 0.03 -10.74
N MET A 237 -6.51 0.26 -10.61
CA MET A 237 -7.33 0.85 -11.67
C MET A 237 -6.79 2.23 -12.09
N LEU A 238 -6.52 3.11 -11.11
CA LEU A 238 -6.00 4.45 -11.35
C LEU A 238 -4.61 4.49 -12.01
N LYS A 239 -3.87 3.38 -11.99
CA LYS A 239 -2.56 3.27 -12.65
C LYS A 239 -2.70 3.07 -14.17
N ILE A 240 -3.82 2.52 -14.61
CA ILE A 240 -4.06 2.09 -16.00
C ILE A 240 -5.06 3.01 -16.70
N VAL A 241 -6.02 3.56 -15.95
CA VAL A 241 -7.02 4.50 -16.46
C VAL A 241 -6.34 5.71 -17.13
N ASP A 242 -6.89 6.15 -18.25
CA ASP A 242 -6.44 7.35 -18.94
C ASP A 242 -7.26 8.59 -18.50
N ASN A 243 -6.89 9.76 -19.02
CA ASN A 243 -7.56 11.02 -18.65
C ASN A 243 -9.00 11.07 -19.17
N GLU A 244 -9.32 10.44 -20.31
CA GLU A 244 -10.66 10.46 -20.89
C GLU A 244 -11.60 9.62 -20.01
N GLU A 245 -11.19 8.41 -19.66
CA GLU A 245 -11.98 7.52 -18.80
C GLU A 245 -12.15 8.10 -17.39
N PHE A 246 -11.12 8.73 -16.83
CA PHE A 246 -11.19 9.31 -15.48
C PHE A 246 -12.02 10.60 -15.42
N TYR A 247 -11.78 11.57 -16.31
CA TYR A 247 -12.40 12.91 -16.22
C TYR A 247 -13.67 13.07 -17.04
N GLU A 248 -13.76 12.44 -18.22
CA GLU A 248 -14.90 12.62 -19.13
C GLU A 248 -15.94 11.53 -18.93
N GLN A 249 -15.51 10.27 -18.81
CA GLN A 249 -16.42 9.16 -18.57
C GLN A 249 -16.75 8.98 -17.08
N GLU A 250 -15.99 9.63 -16.19
CA GLU A 250 -16.09 9.53 -14.73
C GLU A 250 -16.13 8.07 -14.24
N LYS A 251 -15.20 7.25 -14.73
CA LYS A 251 -15.10 5.83 -14.40
C LYS A 251 -13.81 5.53 -13.63
N PRO A 252 -13.87 4.54 -12.71
CA PRO A 252 -15.04 3.75 -12.32
C PRO A 252 -15.97 4.48 -11.32
N LEU A 253 -15.56 5.64 -10.78
CA LEU A 253 -16.32 6.41 -9.81
C LEU A 253 -16.53 7.85 -10.30
N SER A 254 -17.73 8.40 -10.04
CA SER A 254 -18.06 9.78 -10.39
C SER A 254 -17.14 10.79 -9.72
N LEU A 255 -16.91 11.97 -10.32
CA LEU A 255 -16.08 13.01 -9.69
C LEU A 255 -16.64 13.46 -8.32
N LYS A 256 -17.97 13.43 -8.18
CA LYS A 256 -18.66 13.68 -6.91
C LYS A 256 -18.32 12.61 -5.86
N ASP A 257 -18.27 11.35 -6.27
CA ASP A 257 -17.89 10.24 -5.39
C ASP A 257 -16.40 10.27 -5.06
N LEU A 258 -15.52 10.67 -6.00
CA LEU A 258 -14.10 10.87 -5.72
C LEU A 258 -13.87 11.88 -4.61
N LYS A 259 -14.61 13.00 -4.61
CA LYS A 259 -14.55 13.98 -3.51
C LYS A 259 -14.93 13.34 -2.17
N ALA A 260 -16.03 12.61 -2.13
CA ALA A 260 -16.45 11.92 -0.90
C ALA A 260 -15.41 10.87 -0.46
N LEU A 261 -14.82 10.15 -1.42
CA LEU A 261 -13.79 9.15 -1.18
C LEU A 261 -12.55 9.80 -0.55
N VAL A 262 -12.04 10.91 -1.10
CA VAL A 262 -10.91 11.66 -0.53
C VAL A 262 -11.17 12.02 0.94
N LEU A 263 -12.37 12.52 1.26
CA LEU A 263 -12.72 12.89 2.63
C LEU A 263 -12.74 11.68 3.58
N ILE A 264 -13.33 10.55 3.14
CA ILE A 264 -13.42 9.32 3.93
C ILE A 264 -12.04 8.71 4.15
N LEU A 265 -11.24 8.54 3.08
CA LEU A 265 -9.90 7.96 3.18
C LEU A 265 -8.99 8.84 4.03
N LYS A 266 -9.08 10.17 3.88
CA LYS A 266 -8.33 11.13 4.73
C LYS A 266 -8.63 10.90 6.20
N GLN A 267 -9.91 10.83 6.56
CA GLN A 267 -10.32 10.62 7.94
C GLN A 267 -9.84 9.27 8.47
N ALA A 268 -9.99 8.20 7.69
CA ALA A 268 -9.52 6.86 8.04
C ALA A 268 -7.99 6.83 8.26
N LEU A 269 -7.23 7.45 7.35
CA LEU A 269 -5.77 7.51 7.44
C LEU A 269 -5.33 8.33 8.66
N TRP A 270 -5.98 9.46 8.93
CA TRP A 270 -5.70 10.26 10.13
C TRP A 270 -6.01 9.49 11.41
N GLN A 271 -7.15 8.79 11.47
CA GLN A 271 -7.48 7.91 12.59
C GLN A 271 -6.39 6.86 12.82
N LEU A 272 -5.90 6.23 11.74
CA LEU A 272 -4.89 5.17 11.82
C LEU A 272 -3.51 5.66 12.24
N LEU A 273 -3.08 6.82 11.74
CA LEU A 273 -1.72 7.35 11.99
C LEU A 273 -1.62 8.20 13.26
N TRP A 274 -2.69 8.89 13.65
CA TRP A 274 -2.67 9.87 14.75
C TRP A 274 -3.40 9.37 16.00
N ILE A 275 -4.61 8.84 15.85
CA ILE A 275 -5.53 8.54 16.96
C ILE A 275 -5.30 7.12 17.51
N ILE A 276 -5.29 6.12 16.64
CA ILE A 276 -5.13 4.72 17.02
C ILE A 276 -3.68 4.49 17.47
N PRO A 277 -3.43 3.92 18.67
CA PRO A 277 -2.09 3.63 19.10
C PRO A 277 -1.38 2.62 18.18
N SER A 278 -0.15 2.94 17.79
CA SER A 278 0.72 2.07 16.98
C SER A 278 1.11 0.77 17.71
N HIS A 279 1.11 0.79 19.04
CA HIS A 279 1.42 -0.38 19.88
C HIS A 279 0.13 -0.91 20.51
N THR A 280 -0.37 -2.02 19.99
CA THR A 280 -1.01 -3.02 20.83
C THR A 280 0.09 -3.55 21.77
N SER A 281 -0.18 -3.62 23.07
CA SER A 281 0.70 -4.30 24.03
C SER A 281 1.17 -5.64 23.45
N PRO A 282 2.40 -6.11 23.74
CA PRO A 282 2.88 -7.39 23.23
C PRO A 282 1.81 -8.42 23.53
N SER A 283 1.19 -8.95 22.47
CA SER A 283 0.18 -9.98 22.58
C SER A 283 0.79 -11.05 23.48
N GLN A 284 0.15 -11.34 24.62
CA GLN A 284 0.42 -12.58 25.33
C GLN A 284 0.44 -13.66 24.27
N LYS A 285 1.57 -14.37 24.14
CA LYS A 285 1.76 -15.45 23.16
C LYS A 285 0.46 -16.23 23.10
N ALA A 286 -0.29 -16.07 22.00
CA ALA A 286 -1.51 -16.83 21.79
C ALA A 286 -1.11 -18.29 21.98
N LEU A 287 -1.83 -19.00 22.86
CA LEU A 287 -1.62 -20.43 23.08
C LEU A 287 -1.54 -21.09 21.70
N PRO A 288 -0.51 -21.93 21.42
CA PRO A 288 -0.33 -22.50 20.10
C PRO A 288 -1.63 -23.23 19.71
N ASN A 289 -2.32 -22.65 18.72
CA ASN A 289 -3.47 -23.30 18.13
C ASN A 289 -2.94 -24.57 17.46
N PRO A 290 -3.45 -25.77 17.76
CA PRO A 290 -2.91 -27.04 17.24
C PRO A 290 -2.94 -27.17 15.70
N LEU A 291 -3.48 -26.16 15.00
CA LEU A 291 -3.54 -26.06 13.55
C LEU A 291 -2.51 -25.12 12.90
N GLY A 292 -1.88 -24.21 13.63
CA GLY A 292 -1.10 -23.12 13.00
C GLY A 292 -1.91 -22.14 12.14
N LEU A 293 -3.20 -22.40 11.88
CA LEU A 293 -4.16 -21.48 11.26
C LEU A 293 -4.26 -20.21 12.12
N LYS A 294 -3.51 -19.19 11.72
CA LYS A 294 -3.60 -17.85 12.30
C LYS A 294 -4.98 -17.33 11.93
N LYS A 295 -5.69 -16.77 12.90
CA LYS A 295 -6.81 -15.88 12.55
C LYS A 295 -6.17 -14.57 12.10
N MET A 296 -6.55 -14.05 10.94
CA MET A 296 -6.06 -12.79 10.34
C MET A 296 -5.57 -11.79 11.41
N SER A 297 -4.26 -11.50 11.37
CA SER A 297 -3.64 -10.61 12.35
C SER A 297 -4.15 -9.18 12.17
N ILE A 298 -4.63 -8.58 13.25
CA ILE A 298 -5.09 -7.18 13.29
C ILE A 298 -3.95 -6.23 12.89
N ASP A 299 -2.71 -6.55 13.27
CA ASP A 299 -1.55 -5.72 12.96
C ASP A 299 -1.21 -5.79 11.47
N SER A 300 -1.37 -6.97 10.84
CA SER A 300 -1.27 -7.11 9.38
C SER A 300 -2.32 -6.27 8.67
N LEU A 301 -3.57 -6.35 9.15
CA LEU A 301 -4.69 -5.62 8.58
C LEU A 301 -4.51 -4.10 8.71
N LYS A 302 -4.06 -3.60 9.87
CA LYS A 302 -3.69 -2.19 10.07
C LYS A 302 -2.55 -1.75 9.16
N SER A 303 -1.51 -2.56 9.03
CA SER A 303 -0.35 -2.26 8.17
C SER A 303 -0.76 -2.13 6.71
N GLN A 304 -1.53 -3.10 6.19
CA GLN A 304 -2.04 -3.08 4.82
C GLN A 304 -2.99 -1.91 4.57
N ALA A 305 -3.94 -1.66 5.48
CA ALA A 305 -4.82 -0.51 5.37
C ALA A 305 -4.03 0.81 5.37
N ARG A 306 -2.99 0.94 6.21
CA ARG A 306 -2.12 2.13 6.25
C ARG A 306 -1.44 2.37 4.90
N ILE A 307 -0.84 1.32 4.32
CA ILE A 307 -0.17 1.40 3.03
C ILE A 307 -1.19 1.75 1.94
N GLY A 308 -2.27 0.97 1.82
CA GLY A 308 -3.29 1.18 0.80
C GLY A 308 -3.94 2.57 0.86
N LEU A 309 -4.27 3.06 2.06
CA LEU A 309 -4.81 4.40 2.26
C LEU A 309 -3.84 5.49 1.82
N SER A 310 -2.57 5.38 2.25
CA SER A 310 -1.54 6.39 1.95
C SER A 310 -1.28 6.45 0.44
N GLU A 311 -1.12 5.30 -0.19
CA GLU A 311 -0.82 5.21 -1.62
C GLU A 311 -2.01 5.67 -2.49
N LEU A 312 -3.23 5.22 -2.18
CA LEU A 312 -4.41 5.62 -2.96
C LEU A 312 -4.66 7.13 -2.84
N LEU A 313 -4.56 7.70 -1.62
CA LEU A 313 -4.72 9.14 -1.45
C LEU A 313 -3.62 9.94 -2.16
N THR A 314 -2.37 9.46 -2.14
CA THR A 314 -1.27 10.09 -2.91
C THR A 314 -1.62 10.12 -4.39
N GLN A 315 -2.05 8.98 -4.94
CA GLN A 315 -2.40 8.90 -6.35
C GLN A 315 -3.61 9.79 -6.69
N LEU A 316 -4.64 9.83 -5.85
CA LEU A 316 -5.78 10.74 -6.03
C LEU A 316 -5.35 12.21 -5.95
N GLN A 317 -4.38 12.55 -5.10
CA GLN A 317 -3.80 13.89 -5.02
C GLN A 317 -3.00 14.23 -6.29
N ASP A 318 -2.25 13.27 -6.85
CA ASP A 318 -1.55 13.45 -8.13
C ASP A 318 -2.53 13.68 -9.28
N TRP A 319 -3.62 12.91 -9.35
CA TRP A 319 -4.72 13.15 -10.30
C TRP A 319 -5.31 14.55 -10.10
N ASN A 320 -5.67 14.92 -8.87
CA ASN A 320 -6.22 16.26 -8.58
C ASN A 320 -5.26 17.40 -8.92
N SER A 321 -3.94 17.17 -8.87
CA SER A 321 -2.92 18.17 -9.21
C SER A 321 -2.77 18.37 -10.73
N ARG A 322 -3.18 17.41 -11.56
CA ARG A 322 -3.18 17.52 -13.03
C ARG A 322 -4.37 18.35 -13.51
N LEU A 323 -5.56 17.93 -13.10
CA LEU A 323 -6.81 18.62 -13.34
C LEU A 323 -7.69 18.47 -12.08
N PRO A 324 -7.98 19.57 -11.36
CA PRO A 324 -8.69 19.49 -10.10
C PRO A 324 -10.13 19.00 -10.25
N PHE A 325 -10.49 17.96 -9.50
CA PHE A 325 -11.88 17.52 -9.30
C PHE A 325 -12.40 17.87 -7.90
N THR A 326 -11.51 18.25 -6.97
CA THR A 326 -11.86 18.74 -5.64
C THR A 326 -10.87 19.80 -5.15
N ALA A 327 -11.20 20.53 -4.09
CA ALA A 327 -10.30 21.55 -3.54
C ALA A 327 -9.10 20.90 -2.84
N GLU A 328 -7.92 21.52 -2.93
CA GLU A 328 -6.71 21.03 -2.22
C GLU A 328 -6.94 20.90 -0.71
N SER A 329 -7.75 21.79 -0.12
CA SER A 329 -8.12 21.75 1.29
C SER A 329 -8.86 20.49 1.71
N ASP A 330 -9.48 19.78 0.76
CA ASP A 330 -10.18 18.52 1.06
C ASP A 330 -9.18 17.40 1.43
N PHE A 331 -7.92 17.49 0.97
CA PHE A 331 -6.83 16.57 1.34
C PHE A 331 -6.20 16.93 2.70
N TYR A 332 -6.35 18.17 3.19
CA TYR A 332 -5.74 18.61 4.44
C TYR A 332 -6.50 18.12 5.67
N SER A 333 -5.77 17.73 6.72
CA SER A 333 -6.27 17.54 8.08
C SER A 333 -6.12 18.83 8.88
N GLN A 334 -7.18 19.26 9.57
CA GLN A 334 -7.16 20.53 10.32
C GLN A 334 -6.10 20.50 11.43
N GLU A 335 -5.97 19.36 12.10
CA GLU A 335 -5.04 19.11 13.19
C GLU A 335 -3.57 19.17 12.74
N ALA A 336 -3.29 18.92 11.45
CA ALA A 336 -1.95 19.01 10.86
C ALA A 336 -1.43 20.46 10.75
N THR A 337 -2.25 21.46 11.11
CA THR A 337 -1.83 22.86 11.22
C THR A 337 -1.49 23.30 12.63
N SER A 338 -1.75 22.45 13.64
CA SER A 338 -1.55 22.77 15.05
C SER A 338 -0.06 22.90 15.41
N GLU A 339 0.26 23.77 16.37
CA GLU A 339 1.64 23.94 16.83
C GLU A 339 2.23 22.64 17.43
N ASN A 340 1.39 21.84 18.11
CA ASN A 340 1.80 20.54 18.64
C ASN A 340 2.19 19.56 17.52
N PHE A 341 1.40 19.50 16.44
CA PHE A 341 1.74 18.68 15.29
C PHE A 341 3.06 19.14 14.67
N VAL A 342 3.22 20.45 14.45
CA VAL A 342 4.44 21.01 13.84
C VAL A 342 5.67 20.75 14.69
N SER A 343 5.60 20.95 16.02
CA SER A 343 6.73 20.70 16.92
C SER A 343 7.13 19.22 16.94
N GLN A 344 6.17 18.30 16.98
CA GLN A 344 6.44 16.87 16.89
C GLN A 344 7.05 16.48 15.54
N ALA A 345 6.55 17.04 14.43
CA ALA A 345 7.05 16.72 13.10
C ALA A 345 8.53 17.14 12.92
N ILE A 346 8.96 18.21 13.57
CA ILE A 346 10.34 18.71 13.51
C ILE A 346 11.33 17.78 14.24
N LEU A 347 10.92 17.15 15.34
CA LEU A 347 11.81 16.37 16.22
C LEU A 347 12.26 15.01 15.62
N GLY A 348 11.61 14.53 14.55
CA GLY A 348 11.86 13.21 13.97
C GLY A 348 11.34 12.07 14.87
N ASN A 349 11.12 10.88 14.29
CA ASN A 349 10.69 9.67 15.01
C ASN A 349 9.41 9.83 15.88
N THR A 350 8.54 10.77 15.50
CA THR A 350 7.21 10.98 16.09
C THR A 350 6.12 10.53 15.12
N ARG A 351 4.89 10.34 15.61
CA ARG A 351 3.71 10.11 14.75
C ARG A 351 3.54 11.23 13.72
N ALA A 352 3.79 12.48 14.11
CA ALA A 352 3.71 13.61 13.19
C ALA A 352 4.76 13.52 12.09
N SER A 353 5.99 13.11 12.41
CA SER A 353 7.03 12.87 11.42
C SER A 353 6.69 11.71 10.48
N GLU A 354 6.09 10.62 10.99
CA GLU A 354 5.60 9.52 10.15
C GLU A 354 4.50 9.98 9.19
N ILE A 355 3.56 10.81 9.65
CA ILE A 355 2.52 11.40 8.80
C ILE A 355 3.14 12.25 7.68
N ILE A 356 4.13 13.09 7.99
CA ILE A 356 4.81 13.89 6.97
C ILE A 356 5.56 13.02 5.95
N LYS A 357 6.08 11.85 6.35
CA LYS A 357 6.76 10.91 5.44
C LYS A 357 5.77 10.12 4.57
N LEU A 358 4.69 9.59 5.16
CA LEU A 358 3.76 8.68 4.50
C LEU A 358 2.62 9.40 3.77
N ALA A 359 2.20 10.55 4.26
CA ALA A 359 1.02 11.27 3.79
C ALA A 359 1.21 12.80 3.92
N PRO A 360 2.23 13.38 3.26
CA PRO A 360 2.54 14.81 3.37
C PRO A 360 1.37 15.70 2.96
N PHE A 361 0.54 15.27 2.02
CA PHE A 361 -0.64 15.99 1.55
C PHE A 361 -1.70 16.21 2.65
N LEU A 362 -1.62 15.53 3.80
CA LEU A 362 -2.48 15.82 4.96
C LEU A 362 -2.13 17.17 5.61
N ALA A 363 -0.90 17.64 5.43
CA ALA A 363 -0.44 18.94 5.91
C ALA A 363 -0.40 19.96 4.76
N PRO A 364 -0.96 21.18 4.95
CA PRO A 364 -0.85 22.25 3.96
C PRO A 364 0.60 22.53 3.56
N PHE A 365 0.81 22.95 2.30
CA PHE A 365 2.14 23.21 1.76
C PHE A 365 2.99 24.14 2.65
N THR A 366 2.40 25.23 3.15
CA THR A 366 3.09 26.20 4.01
C THR A 366 3.59 25.59 5.31
N ILE A 367 2.84 24.64 5.89
CA ILE A 367 3.22 23.91 7.09
C ILE A 367 4.37 22.94 6.78
N ARG A 368 4.30 22.22 5.65
CA ARG A 368 5.39 21.34 5.21
C ARG A 368 6.69 22.10 4.99
N VAL A 369 6.64 23.27 4.35
CA VAL A 369 7.81 24.15 4.16
C VAL A 369 8.35 24.62 5.51
N LYS A 370 7.48 25.00 6.46
CA LYS A 370 7.90 25.38 7.82
C LYS A 370 8.61 24.24 8.55
N ILE A 371 8.09 23.01 8.47
CA ILE A 371 8.72 21.82 9.06
C ILE A 371 10.07 21.56 8.41
N PHE A 372 10.14 21.52 7.08
CA PHE A 372 11.36 21.28 6.33
C PHE A 372 12.45 22.32 6.62
N THR A 373 12.10 23.61 6.60
CA THR A 373 13.05 24.69 6.88
C THR A 373 13.58 24.65 8.32
N SER A 374 12.73 24.27 9.28
CA SER A 374 13.14 24.09 10.68
C SER A 374 14.08 22.88 10.85
N GLN A 375 13.76 21.75 10.22
CA GLN A 375 14.63 20.56 10.20
C GLN A 375 15.98 20.87 9.55
N LEU A 376 15.99 21.62 8.44
CA LEU A 376 17.22 22.08 7.78
C LEU A 376 18.04 23.00 8.68
N ALA A 377 17.41 23.90 9.43
CA ALA A 377 18.11 24.76 10.39
C ALA A 377 18.76 23.95 11.52
N ASN A 378 18.05 22.95 12.07
CA ASN A 378 18.58 22.05 13.09
C ASN A 378 19.77 21.24 12.55
N SER A 379 19.65 20.70 11.32
CA SER A 379 20.73 19.97 10.66
C SER A 379 21.96 20.86 10.39
N LYS A 380 21.76 22.11 9.95
CA LYS A 380 22.87 23.07 9.80
C LYS A 380 23.56 23.38 11.12
N GLN A 381 22.82 23.46 12.23
CA GLN A 381 23.41 23.70 13.54
C GLN A 381 24.26 22.52 14.00
N SER A 382 23.82 21.28 13.79
CA SER A 382 24.63 20.09 14.09
C SER A 382 25.90 20.00 13.24
N THR A 383 25.81 20.32 11.94
CA THR A 383 26.95 20.26 11.02
C THR A 383 27.92 21.44 11.22
N ALA A 384 27.45 22.61 11.66
CA ALA A 384 28.31 23.76 11.95
C ALA A 384 29.38 23.47 13.01
N SER A 385 29.10 22.57 13.95
CA SER A 385 30.06 22.09 14.96
C SER A 385 31.26 21.36 14.34
N HIS A 386 31.04 20.61 13.25
CA HIS A 386 32.07 19.84 12.54
C HIS A 386 32.71 20.64 11.39
N SER A 387 31.94 21.47 10.69
CA SER A 387 32.35 22.21 9.49
C SER A 387 33.08 23.54 9.76
N ALA A 388 33.14 24.02 11.00
CA ALA A 388 33.82 25.27 11.35
C ALA A 388 35.31 25.30 10.91
N LEU A 389 35.91 24.14 10.65
CA LEU A 389 37.32 23.97 10.29
C LEU A 389 37.55 23.75 8.77
N THR A 390 36.56 23.32 8.00
CA THR A 390 36.68 23.01 6.57
C THR A 390 35.82 23.95 5.73
N ARG A 391 36.46 24.95 5.13
CA ARG A 391 35.81 25.87 4.20
C ARG A 391 36.26 25.52 2.79
N HIS A 392 35.47 24.73 2.08
CA HIS A 392 35.80 24.29 0.73
C HIS A 392 35.67 25.47 -0.25
N ARG A 393 36.78 25.80 -0.90
CA ARG A 393 36.86 26.87 -1.90
C ARG A 393 37.21 26.27 -3.26
N PHE A 394 36.31 26.46 -4.21
CA PHE A 394 36.38 25.88 -5.55
C PHE A 394 36.73 26.94 -6.58
N LYS A 395 37.69 26.62 -7.46
CA LYS A 395 38.09 27.51 -8.55
C LYS A 395 37.43 27.05 -9.83
N ILE A 396 36.56 27.86 -10.41
CA ILE A 396 35.73 27.46 -11.54
C ILE A 396 35.99 28.40 -12.72
N ARG A 397 36.25 27.85 -13.91
CA ARG A 397 36.31 28.64 -15.15
C ARG A 397 34.91 28.80 -15.73
N ARG A 398 34.52 30.03 -16.09
CA ARG A 398 33.21 30.30 -16.72
C ARG A 398 33.01 29.53 -18.03
N SER A 399 34.09 29.25 -18.76
CA SER A 399 34.05 28.50 -20.03
C SER A 399 33.95 26.98 -19.86
N ARG A 400 34.18 26.45 -18.66
CA ARG A 400 34.17 25.00 -18.34
C ARG A 400 33.46 24.75 -17.02
N LEU A 401 32.29 25.36 -16.89
CA LEU A 401 31.61 25.52 -15.61
C LEU A 401 31.13 24.19 -15.05
N LEU A 402 30.58 23.32 -15.92
CA LEU A 402 30.09 21.99 -15.53
C LEU A 402 31.24 21.04 -15.21
N GLU A 403 32.27 21.00 -16.05
CA GLU A 403 33.42 20.10 -15.89
C GLU A 403 34.24 20.45 -14.65
N ASP A 404 34.57 21.73 -14.45
CA ASP A 404 35.36 22.16 -13.28
C ASP A 404 34.59 21.96 -11.97
N ALA A 405 33.25 22.10 -12.01
CA ALA A 405 32.40 21.84 -10.87
C ALA A 405 32.33 20.35 -10.57
N PHE A 406 32.12 19.50 -11.59
CA PHE A 406 32.08 18.06 -11.42
C PHE A 406 33.40 17.52 -10.84
N ASP A 407 34.54 17.85 -11.46
CA ASP A 407 35.87 17.37 -11.05
C ASP A 407 36.23 17.72 -9.59
N GLN A 408 35.65 18.80 -9.05
CA GLN A 408 35.95 19.28 -7.70
C GLN A 408 34.89 18.90 -6.66
N LEU A 409 33.60 19.06 -6.99
CA LEU A 409 32.50 18.80 -6.06
C LEU A 409 32.20 17.30 -5.92
N SER A 410 32.50 16.48 -6.94
CA SER A 410 32.31 15.02 -6.86
C SER A 410 33.27 14.34 -5.88
N LEU A 411 34.33 15.04 -5.46
CA LEU A 411 35.32 14.53 -4.49
C LEU A 411 34.89 14.78 -3.04
N LEU A 412 33.83 15.55 -2.81
CA LEU A 412 33.32 15.82 -1.47
C LEU A 412 32.50 14.63 -0.94
N SER A 413 32.59 14.41 0.37
CA SER A 413 31.64 13.53 1.06
C SER A 413 30.24 14.16 1.14
N GLU A 414 29.23 13.36 1.44
CA GLU A 414 27.86 13.87 1.66
C GLU A 414 27.77 14.88 2.82
N GLU A 415 28.61 14.71 3.84
CA GLU A 415 28.70 15.64 4.97
C GLU A 415 29.34 16.96 4.56
N ASP A 416 30.40 16.93 3.76
CA ASP A 416 31.09 18.12 3.27
C ASP A 416 30.23 18.91 2.28
N LEU A 417 29.41 18.24 1.47
CA LEU A 417 28.43 18.88 0.57
C LEU A 417 27.36 19.68 1.32
N LYS A 418 27.04 19.29 2.57
CA LYS A 418 26.10 20.04 3.44
C LYS A 418 26.76 21.28 4.06
N GLY A 419 28.09 21.37 4.00
CA GLY A 419 28.88 22.51 4.47
C GLY A 419 28.78 23.76 3.58
N PRO A 420 29.37 24.88 4.01
CA PRO A 420 29.39 26.10 3.21
C PRO A 420 30.35 25.98 2.02
N ILE A 421 29.78 25.95 0.81
CA ILE A 421 30.53 25.95 -0.46
C ILE A 421 30.87 27.38 -0.88
N ARG A 422 32.15 27.64 -1.17
CA ARG A 422 32.61 28.92 -1.71
C ARG A 422 33.18 28.74 -3.11
N VAL A 423 32.79 29.62 -4.02
CA VAL A 423 33.22 29.57 -5.42
C VAL A 423 34.03 30.81 -5.76
N SER A 424 35.03 30.65 -6.60
CA SER A 424 35.83 31.75 -7.15
C SER A 424 36.01 31.52 -8.64
N PHE A 425 35.54 32.46 -9.44
CA PHE A 425 35.73 32.37 -10.88
C PHE A 425 37.17 32.69 -11.22
N VAL A 426 37.76 31.89 -12.11
CA VAL A 426 39.11 32.09 -12.61
C VAL A 426 39.08 32.19 -14.13
N ASN A 427 39.91 33.07 -14.68
CA ASN A 427 40.06 33.20 -16.13
C ASN A 427 40.92 32.05 -16.72
N GLU A 428 41.12 32.07 -18.03
CA GLU A 428 41.91 31.05 -18.76
C GLU A 428 43.36 30.91 -18.28
N HIS A 429 43.89 31.96 -17.64
CA HIS A 429 45.25 31.98 -17.09
C HIS A 429 45.28 31.60 -15.59
N GLY A 430 44.15 31.16 -15.02
CA GLY A 430 44.02 30.76 -13.62
C GLY A 430 43.99 31.93 -12.63
N VAL A 431 43.88 33.17 -13.11
CA VAL A 431 43.79 34.37 -12.27
C VAL A 431 42.35 34.56 -11.81
N GLU A 432 42.19 34.80 -10.52
CA GLU A 432 40.90 35.02 -9.90
C GLU A 432 40.23 36.31 -10.40
N GLU A 433 38.97 36.20 -10.82
CA GLU A 433 38.13 37.33 -11.18
C GLU A 433 37.81 38.16 -9.92
N ALA A 434 37.82 39.49 -10.04
CA ALA A 434 37.52 40.36 -8.91
C ALA A 434 36.07 40.18 -8.45
N GLY A 435 35.87 39.76 -7.20
CA GLY A 435 34.54 39.61 -6.61
C GLY A 435 34.60 39.39 -5.11
N ILE A 436 33.64 39.98 -4.38
CA ILE A 436 33.47 39.76 -2.94
C ILE A 436 32.42 38.66 -2.74
N ASP A 437 32.85 37.57 -2.10
CA ASP A 437 32.02 36.42 -1.77
C ASP A 437 31.13 36.71 -0.55
N GLY A 438 30.06 37.48 -0.80
CA GLY A 438 28.95 37.75 0.13
C GLY A 438 27.66 37.00 -0.24
N GLY A 439 27.76 35.88 -0.98
CA GLY A 439 26.61 35.10 -1.49
C GLY A 439 26.22 35.39 -2.95
N GLY A 440 26.63 36.53 -3.51
CA GLY A 440 26.36 36.87 -4.92
C GLY A 440 27.09 35.97 -5.92
N ILE A 441 28.34 35.61 -5.64
CA ILE A 441 29.17 34.75 -6.52
C ILE A 441 28.64 33.31 -6.53
N PHE A 442 28.29 32.77 -5.35
CA PHE A 442 27.69 31.44 -5.26
C PHE A 442 26.33 31.39 -5.98
N LYS A 443 25.52 32.45 -5.87
CA LYS A 443 24.27 32.56 -6.62
C LYS A 443 24.50 32.57 -8.14
N ASP A 444 25.46 33.36 -8.64
CA ASP A 444 25.85 33.40 -10.06
C ASP A 444 26.33 32.02 -10.54
N PHE A 445 27.14 31.33 -9.73
CA PHE A 445 27.54 29.95 -10.00
C PHE A 445 26.34 29.00 -10.10
N MET A 446 25.44 28.98 -9.12
CA MET A 446 24.27 28.10 -9.10
C MET A 446 23.33 28.35 -10.29
N GLU A 447 23.14 29.61 -10.67
CA GLU A 447 22.32 29.98 -11.82
C GLU A 447 22.93 29.46 -13.13
N ASN A 448 24.24 29.70 -13.34
CA ASN A 448 24.91 29.30 -14.57
C ASN A 448 25.11 27.78 -14.66
N ILE A 449 25.43 27.08 -13.55
CA ILE A 449 25.57 25.62 -13.56
C ILE A 449 24.25 24.93 -13.82
N THR A 450 23.16 25.45 -13.27
CA THR A 450 21.82 24.88 -13.52
C THR A 450 21.45 25.06 -14.98
N ARG A 451 21.71 26.24 -15.57
CA ARG A 451 21.48 26.49 -17.00
C ARG A 451 22.31 25.55 -17.89
N ALA A 452 23.59 25.37 -17.57
CA ALA A 452 24.47 24.48 -18.33
C ALA A 452 24.09 23.00 -18.17
N ALA A 453 23.74 22.56 -16.95
CA ALA A 453 23.37 21.17 -16.68
C ALA A 453 22.11 20.74 -17.46
N PHE A 454 21.15 21.64 -17.65
CA PHE A 454 19.93 21.40 -18.43
C PHE A 454 20.06 21.75 -19.93
N ASP A 455 21.24 22.14 -20.41
CA ASP A 455 21.45 22.38 -21.84
C ASP A 455 21.54 21.03 -22.58
N VAL A 456 20.68 20.87 -23.58
CA VAL A 456 20.55 19.67 -24.42
C VAL A 456 21.88 19.29 -25.09
N GLN A 457 22.78 20.25 -25.30
CA GLN A 457 24.10 20.00 -25.88
C GLN A 457 24.97 19.07 -25.02
N TYR A 458 24.77 19.05 -23.70
CA TYR A 458 25.48 18.13 -22.80
C TYR A 458 24.87 16.72 -22.78
N GLY A 459 23.69 16.52 -23.36
CA GLY A 459 23.03 15.21 -23.47
C GLY A 459 22.58 14.60 -22.14
N LEU A 460 22.57 15.38 -21.05
CA LEU A 460 22.17 14.90 -19.71
C LEU A 460 20.64 14.90 -19.52
N PHE A 461 19.95 15.88 -20.11
CA PHE A 461 18.50 16.06 -20.01
C PHE A 461 17.91 16.38 -21.39
N LYS A 462 16.63 16.05 -21.62
CA LYS A 462 15.92 16.26 -22.90
C LYS A 462 14.50 16.77 -22.69
#